data_AF-A0A914Q767-F1
#
_entry.id   AF-A0A914Q767-F1
#
_cell.length_a   1.000
_cell.length_b   1.000
_cell.length_c   1.000
_cell.angle_alpha   90.00
_cell.angle_beta   90.00
_cell.angle_gamma   90.00
#
_symmetry.space_group_name_H-M   'P 1'
#
loop_
_entity.id
_entity.type
_entity.pdbx_description
1 polymer ?
#
loop_
_entity_poly.entity_id
_entity_poly.type
_entity_poly.pdbx_seq_one_letter_code
_entity_poly.pdbx_strand_id
1 'polypeptide(L)' 'MAKILERATTNWIPGTRSGYHAITYGWLVDQIVRKVDPKRRGAAQFFKEEVSDKHAIKNFGIWAFLNA' A
#
# COMPACT_ATOMS: atom_id res chain seq x y z
N MET A 1 -6.96 -2.20 9.89
CA MET A 1 -5.89 -3.23 9.84
C MET A 1 -4.67 -2.93 10.71
N ALA A 2 -4.35 -1.67 11.05
CA ALA A 2 -3.18 -1.30 11.87
C ALA A 2 -2.98 -2.18 13.13
N LYS A 3 -3.99 -2.26 14.00
CA LYS A 3 -3.89 -3.01 15.27
C LYS A 3 -3.59 -4.51 15.09
N ILE A 4 -4.00 -5.10 13.97
CA ILE A 4 -3.73 -6.53 13.67
C ILE A 4 -2.26 -6.69 13.30
N LEU A 5 -1.74 -5.82 12.44
CA LEU A 5 -0.32 -5.83 12.04
C LEU A 5 0.61 -5.50 13.21
N GLU A 6 0.25 -4.52 14.05
CA GLU A 6 1.05 -4.09 15.21
C GLU A 6 1.18 -5.18 16.28
N ARG A 7 0.23 -6.12 16.35
CA ARG A 7 0.24 -7.24 17.30
C ARG A 7 0.79 -8.53 16.71
N ALA A 8 1.05 -8.56 15.41
CA ALA A 8 1.53 -9.77 14.74
C ALA A 8 2.97 -10.07 15.16
N THR A 9 3.25 -11.32 15.51
CA THR A 9 4.61 -11.80 15.71
C THR A 9 5.27 -12.07 14.38
N THR A 10 6.54 -11.68 14.23
CA THR A 10 7.32 -11.95 13.02
C THR A 10 7.57 -13.44 12.85
N ASN A 11 7.36 -13.97 11.64
CA ASN A 11 7.60 -15.39 11.33
C ASN A 11 9.09 -15.79 11.33
N TRP A 12 9.98 -14.81 11.16
CA TRP A 12 11.44 -14.98 11.17
C TRP A 12 12.09 -13.65 11.58
N ILE A 13 13.39 -13.70 11.90
CA ILE A 13 14.17 -12.49 12.24
C ILE A 13 14.15 -11.52 11.04
N PRO A 14 13.74 -10.25 11.23
CA PRO A 14 13.73 -9.26 10.15
C PRO A 14 15.07 -9.19 9.39
N GLY A 15 15.01 -9.15 8.06
CA GLY A 15 16.19 -9.07 7.20
C GLY A 15 16.90 -10.40 6.91
N THR A 16 16.55 -11.50 7.59
CA THR A 16 17.19 -12.81 7.36
C THR A 16 16.54 -13.64 6.25
N ARG A 17 15.25 -13.41 5.97
CA ARG A 17 14.49 -14.09 4.93
C ARG A 17 13.47 -13.15 4.28
N SER A 18 13.14 -13.44 3.02
CA SER A 18 12.08 -12.76 2.27
C SER A 18 10.87 -13.69 2.11
N GLY A 19 9.69 -13.16 2.40
CA GLY A 19 8.42 -13.85 2.20
C GLY A 19 7.45 -12.95 1.43
N TYR A 20 6.68 -13.55 0.53
CA TYR A 20 5.69 -12.81 -0.25
C TYR A 20 4.47 -12.48 0.62
N HIS A 21 4.31 -11.20 0.96
CA HIS A 21 3.22 -10.70 1.77
C HIS A 21 1.99 -10.40 0.89
N ALA A 22 1.42 -11.45 0.31
CA ALA A 22 0.38 -11.36 -0.73
C ALA A 22 -0.78 -10.41 -0.39
N ILE A 23 -1.15 -10.35 0.89
CA ILE A 23 -2.26 -9.51 1.39
C ILE A 23 -1.73 -8.39 2.30
N THR A 24 -0.90 -8.75 3.29
CA THR A 24 -0.49 -7.84 4.36
C THR A 24 0.43 -6.71 3.90
N TYR A 25 1.09 -6.85 2.74
CA TYR A 25 1.94 -5.79 2.18
C TYR A 25 1.15 -4.51 1.92
N GLY A 26 0.01 -4.61 1.23
CA GLY A 26 -0.82 -3.45 0.92
C GLY A 26 -1.32 -2.74 2.18
N TRP A 27 -1.67 -3.50 3.22
CA TRP A 27 -2.09 -2.93 4.49
C TRP A 27 -0.96 -2.23 5.23
N LEU A 28 0.25 -2.83 5.22
CA LEU A 28 1.42 -2.23 5.86
C LEU A 28 1.77 -0.89 5.19
N VAL A 29 1.84 -0.87 3.86
CA VAL A 29 2.09 0.34 3.07
C VAL A 29 1.02 1.41 3.33
N ASP A 30 -0.27 1.03 3.35
CA ASP A 30 -1.35 1.97 3.67
C ASP A 30 -1.19 2.61 5.05
N GLN A 31 -0.80 1.85 6.09
CA GLN A 31 -0.58 2.41 7.41
C GLN A 31 0.64 3.32 7.48
N ILE A 32 1.71 3.01 6.73
CA ILE A 32 2.89 3.89 6.63
C ILE A 32 2.48 5.21 5.99
N VAL A 33 1.83 5.19 4.83
CA VAL A 33 1.38 6.39 4.12
C VAL A 33 0.48 7.26 5.01
N ARG A 34 -0.51 6.67 5.67
CA ARG A 34 -1.39 7.40 6.60
C ARG A 34 -0.65 8.07 7.75
N LYS A 35 0.44 7.45 8.23
CA LYS A 35 1.25 8.00 9.33
C LYS A 35 2.10 9.18 8.87
N VAL A 36 2.69 9.11 7.68
CA VAL A 36 3.66 10.11 7.19
C VAL A 36 3.05 11.21 6.31
N ASP A 37 1.92 10.96 5.65
CA ASP A 37 1.26 11.95 4.81
C ASP A 37 0.67 13.08 5.67
N PRO A 38 0.99 14.37 5.40
CA PRO A 38 0.46 15.50 6.17
C PRO A 38 -1.07 15.58 6.14
N LYS A 39 -1.69 15.12 5.05
CA LYS A 39 -3.15 15.07 4.90
C LYS A 39 -3.77 13.78 5.45
N ARG A 40 -2.96 12.89 6.04
CA ARG A 40 -3.38 11.61 6.66
C ARG A 40 -4.15 10.68 5.71
N ARG A 41 -3.91 10.81 4.39
CA ARG A 41 -4.58 10.02 3.35
C ARG A 41 -4.12 8.56 3.38
N GLY A 42 -4.98 7.68 2.87
CA GLY A 42 -4.60 6.30 2.57
C GLY A 42 -3.72 6.21 1.32
N ALA A 43 -3.06 5.07 1.13
CA ALA A 43 -2.15 4.85 -0.01
C ALA A 43 -2.84 5.02 -1.37
N ALA A 44 -4.09 4.54 -1.51
CA ALA A 44 -4.85 4.67 -2.76
C ALA A 44 -5.16 6.12 -3.12
N GLN A 45 -5.61 6.92 -2.14
CA GLN A 45 -5.94 8.33 -2.36
C GLN A 45 -4.67 9.13 -2.64
N PHE A 46 -3.60 8.89 -1.87
CA PHE A 46 -2.30 9.50 -2.11
C PHE A 46 -1.82 9.21 -3.54
N PHE A 47 -1.85 7.94 -3.95
CA PHE A 47 -1.42 7.56 -5.31
C PHE A 47 -2.26 8.25 -6.38
N LYS A 48 -3.59 8.30 -6.22
CA LYS A 48 -4.46 8.98 -7.18
C LYS A 48 -4.06 10.45 -7.34
N GLU A 49 -3.96 11.18 -6.23
CA GLU A 49 -3.77 12.64 -6.25
C GLU A 49 -2.33 13.05 -6.60
N GLU A 50 -1.33 12.31 -6.11
CA GLU A 50 0.07 12.71 -6.22
C GLU A 50 0.80 12.05 -7.40
N VAL A 51 0.27 10.96 -7.94
CA VAL A 51 0.90 10.21 -9.04
C VAL A 51 -0.03 10.15 -10.25
N SER A 52 -1.22 9.56 -10.11
CA SER A 52 -2.11 9.30 -11.24
C SER A 52 -2.58 10.58 -11.92
N ASP A 53 -3.17 11.50 -11.14
CA ASP A 53 -3.75 12.74 -11.65
C ASP A 53 -2.64 13.69 -12.18
N LYS A 54 -1.51 13.79 -11.46
CA LYS A 54 -0.38 14.66 -11.86
C LYS A 54 0.32 14.22 -13.14
N HIS A 55 0.37 12.91 -13.39
CA HIS A 55 1.03 12.35 -14.56
C HIS A 55 0.05 11.87 -15.64
N ALA A 56 -1.24 12.23 -15.52
CA ALA A 56 -2.31 11.85 -16.45
C ALA A 56 -2.40 10.33 -16.72
N ILE A 57 -2.08 9.50 -15.72
CA ILE A 57 -2.22 8.04 -15.80
C ILE A 57 -3.70 7.71 -15.61
N LYS A 58 -4.34 7.17 -16.65
CA LYS A 58 -5.78 6.86 -16.65
C LYS A 58 -6.11 5.40 -16.41
N ASN A 59 -5.21 4.49 -16.79
CA ASN A 59 -5.45 3.04 -16.76
C ASN A 59 -4.49 2.38 -15.77
N PHE A 60 -4.81 2.47 -14.49
CA PHE A 60 -4.02 1.85 -13.42
C PHE A 60 -4.88 0.95 -12.53
N GLY A 61 -4.33 -0.19 -12.11
CA GLY A 61 -5.01 -1.19 -11.29
C GLY A 61 -5.74 -2.26 -12.11
N ILE A 62 -6.53 -3.09 -11.42
CA ILE A 62 -7.14 -4.28 -12.03
C ILE A 62 -8.12 -3.95 -13.18
N TRP A 63 -8.71 -2.75 -13.14
CA TRP A 63 -9.61 -2.23 -14.15
C TRP A 63 -8.92 -1.87 -15.47
N ALA A 64 -7.59 -1.69 -15.46
CA ALA A 64 -6.83 -1.41 -16.68
C ALA A 64 -6.80 -2.61 -17.63
N PHE A 65 -6.91 -3.83 -17.11
CA PHE A 65 -6.92 -5.06 -17.92
C PHE A 65 -8.30 -5.42 -18.47
N LEU A 66 -9.37 -4.84 -17.91
CA LEU A 66 -10.76 -5.13 -18.31
C LEU A 66 -11.24 -4.25 -19.47
N ASN A 67 -10.50 -3.19 -19.81
CA ASN A 67 -10.84 -2.25 -20.88
C ASN A 67 -9.77 -2.23 -22.00
N ALA A 68 -8.95 -3.27 -22.07
CA ALA A 68 -7.95 -3.50 -23.12
C ALA A 68 -8.50 -4.42 -24.22
#